data_AF-A0A173XUF2-F1
#
_entry.id   AF-A0A173XUF2-F1
#
_cell.length_a   1.000
_cell.length_b   1.000
_cell.length_c   1.000
_cell.angle_alpha   90.00
_cell.angle_beta   90.00
_cell.angle_gamma   90.00
#
_symmetry.space_group_name_H-M   'P 1'
#
loop_
_entity.id
_entity.type
_entity.pdbx_description
1 polymer ?
#
loop_
_entity_poly.entity_id
_entity_poly.type
_entity_poly.pdbx_seq_one_letter_code
_entity_poly.pdbx_strand_id
1 'polypeptide(L)'
;MRAIEFYTTPSGEVTIKEQGQPERQLKESDTDFIQSFLEILEEFYPEAYAALRKYYARYDGNKCYRDFLAVRRFIKCNFGLYDNMIDVDENWNFKFEFVGCPLRGECDGFKKICEPKFNSTLSDSQLRVMELCYYGKKDEEIAETLFISSHTVKNHRKNVFRKLSIHSMAEFMRYANEKNLFKGE
;
A
#
# COMPACT_ATOMS: atom_id res chain seq x y z
N MET A 1 -9.07 -9.34 -4.45
CA MET A 1 -9.63 -8.94 -3.15
C MET A 1 -10.97 -8.28 -3.41
N ARG A 2 -11.91 -8.28 -2.46
CA ARG A 2 -13.15 -7.50 -2.58
C ARG A 2 -12.92 -6.10 -2.02
N ALA A 3 -13.74 -5.14 -2.43
CA ALA A 3 -13.79 -3.84 -1.80
C ALA A 3 -14.15 -3.99 -0.30
N ILE A 4 -13.55 -3.15 0.54
CA ILE A 4 -13.64 -3.24 2.01
C ILE A 4 -14.02 -1.88 2.59
N GLU A 5 -14.99 -1.94 3.49
CA GLU A 5 -15.32 -0.88 4.45
C GLU A 5 -14.82 -1.36 5.83
N PHE A 6 -14.17 -0.48 6.57
CA PHE A 6 -13.75 -0.69 7.94
C PHE A 6 -14.54 0.22 8.85
N TYR A 7 -14.76 -0.22 10.09
CA TYR A 7 -15.23 0.67 11.14
C TYR A 7 -14.73 0.21 12.51
N THR A 8 -14.65 1.14 13.45
CA THR A 8 -14.19 0.84 14.82
C THR A 8 -15.37 0.76 15.77
N THR A 9 -15.48 -0.33 16.53
CA THR A 9 -16.53 -0.49 17.55
C THR A 9 -16.27 0.40 18.77
N PRO A 10 -17.27 0.63 19.65
CA PRO A 10 -17.05 1.36 20.91
C PRO A 10 -16.01 0.71 21.85
N SER A 11 -15.82 -0.62 21.76
CA SER A 11 -14.75 -1.34 22.48
C SER A 11 -13.36 -1.15 21.85
N GLY A 12 -13.28 -0.47 20.70
CA GLY A 12 -12.04 -0.15 20.00
C GLY A 12 -11.53 -1.27 19.09
N GLU A 13 -12.37 -2.25 18.77
CA GLU A 13 -12.08 -3.33 17.83
C GLU A 13 -12.31 -2.87 16.39
N VAL A 14 -11.59 -3.47 15.43
CA VAL A 14 -11.70 -3.13 14.01
C VAL A 14 -12.56 -4.18 13.32
N THR A 15 -13.71 -3.75 12.79
CA THR A 15 -14.56 -4.58 11.94
C THR A 15 -14.15 -4.42 10.48
N ILE A 16 -14.16 -5.54 9.75
CA ILE A 16 -13.95 -5.65 8.31
C ILE A 16 -15.28 -6.05 7.67
N LYS A 17 -15.77 -5.25 6.74
CA LYS A 17 -16.95 -5.52 5.93
C LYS A 17 -16.54 -5.60 4.47
N GLU A 18 -16.21 -6.81 4.04
CA GLU A 18 -15.93 -7.08 2.62
C GLU A 18 -17.25 -7.14 1.84
N GLN A 19 -17.28 -6.54 0.65
CA GLN A 19 -18.50 -6.46 -0.14
C GLN A 19 -19.12 -7.86 -0.39
N GLY A 20 -20.39 -8.03 0.00
CA GLY A 20 -21.11 -9.29 -0.17
C GLY A 20 -20.66 -10.42 0.78
N GLN A 21 -19.93 -10.11 1.85
CA GLN A 21 -19.62 -11.04 2.94
C GLN A 21 -20.20 -10.52 4.27
N PRO A 22 -20.45 -11.40 5.25
CA PRO A 22 -20.74 -10.98 6.61
C PRO A 22 -19.59 -10.16 7.19
N GLU A 23 -19.91 -9.15 7.99
CA GLU A 23 -18.91 -8.42 8.75
C GLU A 23 -18.22 -9.31 9.79
N ARG A 24 -16.95 -9.03 10.06
CA ARG A 24 -16.15 -9.77 11.04
C ARG A 24 -15.09 -8.90 11.68
N GLN A 25 -14.65 -9.26 12.88
CA GLN A 25 -13.51 -8.60 13.51
C GLN A 25 -12.18 -8.98 12.84
N LEU A 26 -11.27 -8.00 12.74
CA LEU A 26 -9.86 -8.23 12.42
C LEU A 26 -9.21 -9.03 13.57
N LYS A 27 -8.53 -10.11 13.23
CA LYS A 27 -7.86 -11.02 14.17
C LYS A 27 -6.36 -11.11 13.88
N GLU A 28 -5.57 -11.46 14.90
CA GLU A 28 -4.14 -11.73 14.74
C GLU A 28 -3.88 -12.87 13.73
N SER A 29 -4.82 -13.82 13.61
CA SER A 29 -4.75 -14.93 12.66
C SER A 29 -4.96 -14.54 11.19
N ASP A 30 -5.37 -13.30 10.88
CA ASP A 30 -5.64 -12.81 9.52
C ASP A 30 -4.33 -12.50 8.75
N THR A 31 -3.38 -13.42 8.82
CA THR A 31 -1.98 -13.22 8.40
C THR A 31 -1.86 -12.79 6.94
N ASP A 32 -2.56 -13.44 6.00
CA ASP A 32 -2.52 -13.10 4.58
C ASP A 32 -3.02 -11.67 4.30
N PHE A 33 -4.13 -11.29 4.94
CA PHE A 33 -4.68 -9.94 4.85
C PHE A 33 -3.70 -8.92 5.43
N ILE A 34 -3.15 -9.20 6.62
CA ILE A 34 -2.21 -8.33 7.32
C ILE A 34 -0.94 -8.13 6.50
N GLN A 35 -0.37 -9.20 5.93
CA GLN A 35 0.83 -9.07 5.08
C GLN A 35 0.53 -8.28 3.82
N SER A 36 -0.56 -8.57 3.12
CA SER A 36 -0.96 -7.82 1.92
C SER A 36 -1.16 -6.33 2.22
N PHE A 37 -1.74 -6.00 3.38
CA PHE A 37 -1.92 -4.62 3.82
C PHE A 37 -0.56 -3.94 4.09
N LEU A 38 0.35 -4.63 4.78
CA LEU A 38 1.70 -4.12 5.06
C LEU A 38 2.52 -3.90 3.79
N GLU A 39 2.41 -4.77 2.78
CA GLU A 39 3.05 -4.58 1.47
C GLU A 39 2.60 -3.28 0.80
N ILE A 40 1.30 -2.95 0.88
CA ILE A 40 0.77 -1.67 0.37
C ILE A 40 1.32 -0.49 1.15
N LEU A 41 1.42 -0.60 2.48
CA LEU A 41 2.03 0.45 3.31
C LEU A 41 3.51 0.64 2.96
N GLU A 42 4.27 -0.44 2.81
CA GLU A 42 5.69 -0.37 2.49
C GLU A 42 5.94 0.25 1.10
N GLU A 43 5.14 -0.12 0.09
CA GLU A 43 5.30 0.37 -1.28
C GLU A 43 4.83 1.84 -1.43
N PHE A 44 3.63 2.16 -0.92
CA PHE A 44 2.93 3.42 -1.22
C PHE A 44 2.92 4.42 -0.06
N TYR A 45 3.17 4.00 1.19
CA TYR A 45 3.18 4.86 2.38
C TYR A 45 4.38 4.55 3.30
N PRO A 46 5.62 4.55 2.78
CA PRO A 46 6.80 4.03 3.49
C PRO A 46 7.09 4.74 4.81
N GLU A 47 6.78 6.04 4.92
CA GLU A 47 6.91 6.79 6.18
C GLU A 47 5.96 6.26 7.26
N ALA A 48 4.72 5.93 6.89
CA ALA A 48 3.72 5.32 7.77
C ALA A 48 4.15 3.92 8.20
N TYR A 49 4.60 3.12 7.24
CA TYR A 49 5.13 1.79 7.49
C TYR A 49 6.28 1.84 8.49
N ALA A 50 7.34 2.63 8.22
CA ALA A 50 8.49 2.77 9.10
C ALA A 50 8.10 3.26 10.51
N ALA A 51 7.17 4.21 10.62
CA ALA A 51 6.67 4.70 11.90
C ALA A 51 5.95 3.60 12.70
N LEU A 52 5.12 2.78 12.05
CA LEU A 52 4.45 1.64 12.68
C LEU A 52 5.46 0.58 13.14
N ARG A 53 6.44 0.25 12.29
CA ARG A 53 7.52 -0.69 12.60
C ARG A 53 8.30 -0.26 13.83
N LYS A 54 8.72 1.01 13.87
CA LYS A 54 9.44 1.57 14.99
C LYS A 54 8.61 1.56 16.27
N TYR A 55 7.34 1.95 16.21
CA TYR A 55 6.47 2.03 17.38
C TYR A 55 6.22 0.65 18.02
N TYR A 56 6.06 -0.38 17.20
CA TYR A 56 5.78 -1.75 17.67
C TYR A 56 7.01 -2.66 17.75
N ALA A 57 8.23 -2.13 17.60
CA ALA A 57 9.49 -2.90 17.63
C ALA A 57 9.68 -3.72 18.92
N ARG A 58 9.09 -3.29 20.04
CA ARG A 58 9.07 -4.07 21.31
C ARG A 58 8.44 -5.47 21.18
N TYR A 59 7.68 -5.71 20.10
CA TYR A 59 7.03 -6.98 19.79
C TYR A 59 7.74 -7.74 18.66
N ASP A 60 8.97 -7.38 18.28
CA ASP A 60 9.69 -8.05 17.18
C ASP A 60 9.89 -9.57 17.41
N GLY A 61 9.93 -10.01 18.68
CA GLY A 61 9.93 -11.43 19.04
C GLY A 61 8.63 -12.19 18.73
N ASN A 62 7.53 -11.47 18.44
CA ASN A 62 6.27 -12.03 17.95
C ASN A 62 5.79 -11.24 16.72
N LYS A 63 6.29 -11.65 15.55
CA LYS A 63 5.98 -11.02 14.25
C LYS A 63 4.47 -10.90 14.00
N CYS A 64 3.69 -11.96 14.21
CA CYS A 64 2.26 -11.96 13.92
C CYS A 64 1.53 -10.90 14.73
N TYR A 65 1.76 -10.87 16.05
CA TYR A 65 1.14 -9.90 16.93
C TYR A 65 1.55 -8.46 16.61
N ARG A 66 2.84 -8.22 16.36
CA ARG A 66 3.35 -6.90 15.97
C ARG A 66 2.69 -6.40 14.68
N ASP A 67 2.63 -7.24 13.66
CA ASP A 67 2.08 -6.91 12.35
C ASP A 67 0.56 -6.65 12.46
N PHE A 68 -0.17 -7.46 13.24
CA PHE A 68 -1.57 -7.24 13.59
C PHE A 68 -1.77 -5.87 14.27
N LEU A 69 -0.97 -5.54 15.28
CA LEU A 69 -1.05 -4.25 15.98
C LEU A 69 -0.80 -3.07 15.03
N ALA A 70 0.16 -3.21 14.11
CA ALA A 70 0.49 -2.19 13.13
C ALA A 70 -0.68 -1.93 12.16
N VAL A 71 -1.23 -2.97 11.54
CA VAL A 71 -2.37 -2.85 10.62
C VAL A 71 -3.61 -2.35 11.35
N ARG A 72 -3.91 -2.91 12.53
CA ARG A 72 -5.05 -2.45 13.35
C ARG A 72 -4.95 -0.97 13.69
N ARG A 73 -3.76 -0.48 14.07
CA ARG A 73 -3.56 0.95 14.35
C ARG A 73 -3.75 1.79 13.09
N PHE A 74 -3.15 1.37 11.97
CA PHE A 74 -3.27 2.13 10.71
C PHE A 74 -4.74 2.28 10.30
N ILE A 75 -5.51 1.19 10.35
CA ILE A 75 -6.96 1.23 10.05
C ILE A 75 -7.69 2.19 10.98
N LYS A 76 -7.52 2.07 12.30
CA LYS A 76 -8.16 2.97 13.27
C LYS A 76 -7.81 4.45 13.08
N CYS A 77 -6.62 4.73 12.54
CA CYS A 77 -6.18 6.10 12.29
C CYS A 77 -6.79 6.71 11.02
N ASN A 78 -7.31 5.90 10.09
CA ASN A 78 -7.54 6.30 8.71
C ASN A 78 -8.88 5.83 8.09
N PHE A 79 -9.53 4.80 8.64
CA PHE A 79 -10.73 4.10 8.09
C PHE A 79 -11.64 3.63 9.25
N GLY A 80 -11.93 4.53 10.18
CA GLY A 80 -12.52 4.19 11.48
C GLY A 80 -14.01 4.48 11.57
N LEU A 81 -14.58 5.19 10.60
CA LEU A 81 -15.95 5.65 10.63
C LEU A 81 -16.89 4.56 10.15
N TYR A 82 -18.08 4.49 10.75
CA TYR A 82 -19.14 3.65 10.23
C TYR A 82 -19.95 4.46 9.21
N ASP A 83 -19.56 4.38 7.95
CA ASP A 83 -20.28 5.00 6.85
C ASP A 83 -20.62 3.96 5.75
N ASN A 84 -20.94 4.38 4.52
CA ASN A 84 -21.19 3.45 3.40
C ASN A 84 -20.17 3.67 2.27
N MET A 85 -19.03 4.28 2.58
CA MET A 85 -17.97 4.59 1.65
C MET A 85 -16.91 3.49 1.74
N ILE A 86 -16.55 2.95 0.58
CA ILE A 86 -15.45 1.97 0.50
C ILE A 86 -14.13 2.66 0.83
N ASP A 87 -13.43 2.13 1.84
CA ASP A 87 -12.11 2.57 2.27
C ASP A 87 -11.00 2.01 1.39
N VAL A 88 -11.12 0.73 1.01
CA VAL A 88 -10.12 0.01 0.22
C VAL A 88 -10.80 -0.68 -0.94
N ASP A 89 -10.46 -0.29 -2.17
CA ASP A 89 -11.00 -0.92 -3.38
C ASP A 89 -10.32 -2.27 -3.71
N GLU A 90 -10.77 -2.95 -4.76
CA GLU A 90 -10.23 -4.25 -5.17
C GLU A 90 -8.76 -4.21 -5.60
N ASN A 91 -8.24 -3.01 -5.87
CA ASN A 91 -6.87 -2.73 -6.29
C ASN A 91 -5.99 -2.20 -5.15
N TRP A 92 -6.47 -2.24 -3.90
CA TRP A 92 -5.78 -1.71 -2.72
C TRP A 92 -5.54 -0.20 -2.77
N ASN A 93 -6.36 0.56 -3.50
CA ASN A 93 -6.37 2.01 -3.40
C ASN A 93 -7.10 2.41 -2.12
N PHE A 94 -6.50 3.34 -1.38
CA PHE A 94 -6.98 3.79 -0.09
C PHE A 94 -7.75 5.09 -0.24
N LYS A 95 -8.95 5.13 0.32
CA LYS A 95 -9.78 6.31 0.47
C LYS A 95 -9.78 6.71 1.93
N PHE A 96 -8.87 7.62 2.27
CA PHE A 96 -8.68 8.03 3.66
C PHE A 96 -9.88 8.82 4.20
N GLU A 97 -10.24 8.51 5.44
CA GLU A 97 -11.25 9.21 6.21
C GLU A 97 -10.63 10.16 7.24
N PHE A 98 -11.43 11.13 7.68
CA PHE A 98 -11.10 11.92 8.85
C PHE A 98 -11.62 11.23 10.13
N VAL A 99 -10.82 10.35 10.70
CA VAL A 99 -11.18 9.69 11.97
C VAL A 99 -10.95 10.63 13.15
N GLY A 100 -11.97 10.79 14.00
CA GLY A 100 -11.87 11.57 15.25
C GLY A 100 -10.88 10.95 16.22
N CYS A 101 -9.72 11.58 16.41
CA CYS A 101 -8.68 11.14 17.35
C CYS A 101 -8.42 12.25 18.38
N PRO A 102 -8.58 11.99 19.69
CA PRO A 102 -8.37 13.01 20.72
C PRO A 102 -6.90 13.45 20.83
N LEU A 103 -5.96 12.65 20.32
CA LEU A 103 -4.52 12.95 20.30
C LEU A 103 -4.05 13.55 18.97
N ARG A 104 -4.96 14.00 18.10
CA ARG A 104 -4.58 14.59 16.81
C ARG A 104 -3.78 15.87 17.07
N GLY A 105 -2.63 16.00 16.40
CA GLY A 105 -1.69 17.10 16.61
C GLY A 105 -0.62 16.83 17.68
N GLU A 106 -0.89 15.95 18.63
CA GLU A 106 0.01 15.63 19.75
C GLU A 106 0.65 14.23 19.66
N CYS A 107 -0.02 13.30 18.99
CA CYS A 107 0.45 11.93 18.82
C CYS A 107 1.72 11.86 17.97
N ASP A 108 2.70 11.04 18.38
CA ASP A 108 3.94 10.77 17.61
C ASP A 108 3.70 10.28 16.17
N GLY A 109 2.53 9.68 15.94
CA GLY A 109 2.07 9.19 14.64
C GLY A 109 1.35 10.23 13.79
N PHE A 110 1.15 11.45 14.26
CA PHE A 110 0.51 12.53 13.50
C PHE A 110 1.33 12.88 12.26
N LYS A 111 0.67 13.02 11.11
CA LYS A 111 1.27 13.22 9.76
C LYS A 111 2.24 12.11 9.31
N LYS A 112 2.22 10.96 10.00
CA LYS A 112 3.03 9.78 9.65
C LYS A 112 2.13 8.57 9.44
N ILE A 113 1.40 8.18 10.50
CA ILE A 113 0.48 7.04 10.50
C ILE A 113 -0.92 7.50 10.10
N CYS A 114 -1.41 8.60 10.68
CA CYS A 114 -2.58 9.31 10.16
C CYS A 114 -2.14 10.42 9.21
N GLU A 115 -2.99 10.74 8.23
CA GLU A 115 -2.63 11.61 7.10
C GLU A 115 -1.32 11.16 6.41
N PRO A 116 -1.20 9.88 6.03
CA PRO A 116 0.04 9.34 5.48
C PRO A 116 0.34 9.93 4.10
N LYS A 117 1.61 10.19 3.84
CA LYS A 117 2.08 10.72 2.55
C LYS A 117 2.25 9.61 1.53
N PHE A 118 1.63 9.78 0.36
CA PHE A 118 1.79 8.86 -0.77
C PHE A 118 3.20 8.97 -1.38
N ASN A 119 3.81 7.82 -1.66
CA ASN A 119 5.11 7.73 -2.30
C ASN A 119 4.98 7.62 -3.83
N SER A 120 5.24 8.72 -4.52
CA SER A 120 5.29 8.75 -5.99
C SER A 120 6.69 8.44 -6.56
N THR A 121 7.68 8.12 -5.72
CA THR A 121 9.06 7.85 -6.16
C THR A 121 9.21 6.41 -6.63
N LEU A 122 9.81 6.22 -7.80
CA LEU A 122 10.13 4.89 -8.34
C LEU A 122 11.41 4.36 -7.70
N SER A 123 11.43 3.07 -7.34
CA SER A 123 12.65 2.41 -6.87
C SER A 123 13.58 2.05 -8.03
N ASP A 124 14.86 1.80 -7.75
CA ASP A 124 15.83 1.39 -8.77
C ASP A 124 15.42 0.11 -9.50
N SER A 125 14.82 -0.85 -8.80
CA SER A 125 14.29 -2.07 -9.42
C SER A 125 13.09 -1.76 -10.33
N GLN A 126 12.22 -0.83 -9.94
CA GLN A 126 11.12 -0.38 -10.79
C GLN A 126 11.66 0.35 -12.03
N LEU A 127 12.64 1.22 -11.88
CA LEU A 127 13.29 1.91 -13.00
C LEU A 127 13.93 0.93 -13.98
N ARG A 128 14.69 -0.07 -13.50
CA ARG A 128 15.28 -1.11 -14.35
C ARG A 128 14.25 -1.90 -15.15
N VAL A 129 13.14 -2.30 -14.52
CA VAL A 129 12.05 -2.98 -15.23
C VAL A 129 11.46 -2.07 -16.30
N MET A 130 11.15 -0.82 -15.94
CA MET A 130 10.49 0.11 -16.84
C MET A 130 11.37 0.60 -17.98
N GLU A 131 12.70 0.63 -17.79
CA GLU A 131 13.69 0.89 -18.84
C GLU A 131 13.66 -0.20 -19.91
N LEU A 132 13.67 -1.47 -19.51
CA LEU A 132 13.56 -2.58 -20.47
C LEU A 132 12.20 -2.57 -21.19
N CYS A 133 11.12 -2.25 -20.48
CA CYS A 133 9.82 -2.04 -21.12
C CYS A 133 9.87 -0.88 -22.13
N TYR A 134 10.56 0.22 -21.81
CA TYR A 134 10.75 1.36 -22.68
C TYR A 134 11.47 0.99 -23.99
N TYR A 135 12.45 0.09 -23.92
CA TYR A 135 13.14 -0.47 -25.09
C TYR A 135 12.40 -1.63 -25.78
N GLY A 136 11.13 -1.88 -25.43
CA GLY A 136 10.27 -2.83 -26.14
C GLY A 136 10.47 -4.30 -25.76
N LYS A 137 11.14 -4.59 -24.63
CA LYS A 137 11.27 -5.96 -24.11
C LYS A 137 9.93 -6.48 -23.57
N LYS A 138 9.65 -7.75 -23.82
CA LYS A 138 8.49 -8.47 -23.27
C LYS A 138 8.72 -8.86 -21.81
N ASP A 139 7.63 -9.09 -21.07
CA ASP A 139 7.69 -9.45 -19.64
C ASP A 139 8.59 -10.67 -19.38
N GLU A 140 8.59 -11.65 -20.28
CA GLU A 140 9.42 -12.86 -20.21
C GLU A 140 10.91 -12.55 -20.39
N GLU A 141 11.25 -11.71 -21.38
CA GLU A 141 12.65 -11.28 -21.62
C GLU A 141 13.18 -10.46 -20.43
N ILE A 142 12.33 -9.62 -19.83
CA ILE A 142 12.68 -8.83 -18.64
C ILE A 142 12.91 -9.73 -17.43
N ALA A 143 12.01 -10.70 -17.22
CA ALA A 143 12.11 -11.68 -16.15
C ALA A 143 13.43 -12.46 -16.22
N GLU A 144 13.80 -12.93 -17.40
CA GLU A 144 15.08 -13.60 -17.66
C GLU A 144 16.27 -12.67 -17.42
N THR A 145 16.22 -11.44 -17.98
CA THR A 145 17.33 -10.47 -17.90
C THR A 145 17.61 -10.04 -16.45
N LEU A 146 16.58 -9.86 -15.64
CA LEU A 146 16.69 -9.39 -14.26
C LEU A 146 16.69 -10.52 -13.22
N PHE A 147 16.60 -11.79 -13.65
CA PHE A 147 16.50 -12.97 -12.79
C PHE A 147 15.34 -12.88 -11.76
N ILE A 148 14.17 -12.41 -12.22
CA ILE A 148 12.93 -12.32 -11.42
C ILE A 148 11.78 -13.03 -12.12
N SER A 149 10.66 -13.25 -11.43
CA SER A 149 9.49 -13.86 -12.06
C SER A 149 8.76 -12.87 -12.98
N SER A 150 8.09 -13.36 -14.01
CA SER A 150 7.21 -12.53 -14.86
C SER A 150 6.06 -11.91 -14.06
N HIS A 151 5.64 -12.55 -12.97
CA HIS A 151 4.69 -11.98 -12.02
C HIS A 151 5.27 -10.74 -11.31
N THR A 152 6.54 -10.80 -10.88
CA THR A 152 7.25 -9.68 -10.28
C THR A 152 7.38 -8.50 -11.26
N VAL A 153 7.66 -8.77 -12.53
CA VAL A 153 7.67 -7.73 -13.59
C VAL A 153 6.31 -7.03 -13.69
N LYS A 154 5.22 -7.81 -13.77
CA LYS A 154 3.86 -7.27 -13.81
C LYS A 154 3.52 -6.44 -12.57
N ASN A 155 3.94 -6.88 -11.39
CA ASN A 155 3.75 -6.13 -10.15
C ASN A 155 4.54 -4.82 -10.14
N HIS A 156 5.80 -4.80 -10.59
CA HIS A 156 6.57 -3.57 -10.73
C HIS A 156 5.87 -2.57 -11.67
N ARG A 157 5.39 -3.03 -12.83
CA ARG A 157 4.63 -2.20 -13.78
C ARG A 157 3.36 -1.63 -13.15
N LYS A 158 2.58 -2.47 -12.46
CA LYS A 158 1.35 -2.05 -11.76
C LYS A 158 1.66 -0.98 -10.70
N ASN A 159 2.71 -1.18 -9.90
CA ASN A 159 3.10 -0.22 -8.87
C ASN A 159 3.58 1.11 -9.48
N VAL A 160 4.39 1.06 -10.54
CA VAL A 160 4.83 2.27 -11.27
C VAL A 160 3.63 3.05 -11.81
N PHE A 161 2.68 2.37 -12.45
CA PHE A 161 1.48 3.00 -13.00
C PHE A 161 0.68 3.70 -11.91
N ARG A 162 0.51 3.05 -10.76
CA ARG A 162 -0.13 3.67 -9.59
C ARG A 162 0.67 4.86 -9.04
N LYS A 163 1.99 4.74 -8.90
CA LYS A 163 2.87 5.81 -8.39
C LYS A 163 2.87 7.06 -9.26
N LEU A 164 2.80 6.88 -10.58
CA LEU A 164 2.79 7.96 -11.56
C LEU A 164 1.38 8.42 -11.94
N SER A 165 0.33 7.75 -11.46
CA SER A 165 -1.06 7.94 -11.90
C SER A 165 -1.20 7.84 -13.43
N ILE A 166 -0.63 6.77 -13.97
CA ILE A 166 -0.62 6.42 -15.40
C ILE A 166 -1.46 5.17 -15.60
N HIS A 167 -2.23 5.12 -16.68
CA HIS A 167 -3.19 4.04 -16.95
C HIS A 167 -2.79 3.11 -18.09
N SER A 168 -1.72 3.43 -18.83
CA SER A 168 -1.28 2.62 -19.95
C SER A 168 0.23 2.69 -20.21
N MET A 169 0.75 1.68 -20.91
CA MET A 169 2.16 1.69 -21.35
C MET A 169 2.43 2.86 -22.31
N ALA A 170 1.45 3.24 -23.14
CA ALA A 170 1.58 4.37 -24.05
C ALA A 170 1.74 5.71 -23.30
N GLU A 171 0.97 5.92 -22.23
CA GLU A 171 1.13 7.06 -21.34
C GLU A 171 2.48 7.05 -20.62
N PHE A 172 2.94 5.87 -20.18
CA PHE A 172 4.28 5.74 -19.59
C PHE A 172 5.38 6.12 -20.59
N MET A 173 5.29 5.67 -21.85
CA MET A 173 6.24 6.04 -22.89
C MET A 173 6.28 7.55 -23.10
N ARG A 174 5.11 8.22 -23.13
CA ARG A 174 5.03 9.68 -23.24
C ARG A 174 5.69 10.36 -22.02
N TYR A 175 5.36 9.92 -20.81
CA TYR A 175 5.97 10.42 -19.58
C TYR A 175 7.49 10.26 -19.58
N ALA A 176 8.00 9.09 -19.93
CA ALA A 176 9.44 8.81 -19.97
C ALA A 176 10.16 9.68 -21.01
N ASN A 177 9.52 9.93 -22.16
CA ASN A 177 10.05 10.83 -23.19
C ASN A 177 10.07 12.30 -22.76
N GLU A 178 8.98 12.80 -22.18
CA GLU A 178 8.86 14.18 -21.69
C GLU A 178 9.85 14.49 -20.57
N LYS A 179 10.15 13.49 -19.71
CA LYS A 179 11.08 13.61 -18.60
C LYS A 179 12.51 13.18 -18.93
N ASN A 180 12.78 12.75 -20.16
CA ASN A 180 14.05 12.15 -20.58
C ASN A 180 14.54 11.07 -19.59
N LEU A 181 13.64 10.20 -19.13
CA LEU A 181 13.89 9.29 -18.01
C LEU A 181 14.96 8.21 -18.30
N PHE A 182 15.04 7.74 -19.54
CA PHE A 182 15.96 6.68 -19.98
C PHE A 182 16.77 7.04 -21.23
N LYS A 183 16.62 8.27 -21.74
CA LYS A 183 17.45 8.72 -22.85
C LYS A 183 18.84 9.00 -22.30
N GLY A 184 19.77 8.10 -22.56
CA GLY A 184 21.19 8.42 -22.55
C GLY A 184 21.52 9.35 -23.73
N GLU A 185 22.41 10.30 -23.47
CA GLU A 185 23.02 11.21 -24.45
C GLU A 185 23.57 10.50 -25.70
#